data_AF-A0A7J6NR27-F1
#
_entry.id   AF-A0A7J6NR27-F1
#
_cell.length_a   1.000
_cell.length_b   1.000
_cell.length_c   1.000
_cell.angle_alpha   90.00
_cell.angle_beta   90.00
_cell.angle_gamma   90.00
#
_symmetry.space_group_name_H-M   'P 1'
#
loop_
_entity.id
_entity.type
_entity.pdbx_description
1 polymer ?
#
loop_
_entity_poly.entity_id
_entity_poly.type
_entity_poly.pdbx_seq_one_letter_code
_entity_poly.pdbx_strand_id
1 'polypeptide(L)'
;MAIVIDFARPVLFTIFGQPVYGYGLCMALAFLSALFLGDGELRRKGLKIDSSALLLSAMIGGILGSRLHYILTWNSSSAVSFWDMSTGHSFQGGLLGGIVGTTGYTKLYCKESIGRMLDTLAPLLLIGHAIGKIGCFISGDGCYGYPTDVPWAMSFPNGLVPTTIAVHPAPLYEMITSGGVGLILWARRKQREAVTWAQFSDLFVLLGSTRFFVERYRGHNRLEGVGISQYQVVALCFILAGLILKLAINRGWISSEAEKKSKKKARANPVRIAAMVAEYRLPQVLKFLPRLMSVTAEFVRPVLFTVFGVNIFVYGLCMATAFMVTFSLGQKEIARKQLKIDPSMLLICAMVGGVIGARIHYALTWDHSALFALNTGLSFQGGLIGGIIATTVYTRYWCHESVGKMLDMLAPLLMLGHAIGNFPLSLLPCFPFRIAPSLNGVFSARTAGQQIVIAAFLSGDGCYGYPTEVPWAMSFPNGLVPTLTPVHPTPLYEMVTSGSVAAILWWRRKKDAPTWTQTSDMLMLLGLTRFFIEDFRTYEPVEGFSINQYQIVAVGLVLAGAVIHWTLAQPKATPAEASKKDD
;
A
#
# COMPACT_ATOMS: atom_id res chain seq x y z
N MET A 1 34.32 -34.22 -5.84
CA MET A 1 32.90 -34.57 -6.13
C MET A 1 32.07 -33.37 -5.72
N ALA A 2 31.43 -32.68 -6.67
CA ALA A 2 30.66 -31.48 -6.37
C ALA A 2 29.29 -31.86 -5.79
N ILE A 3 28.79 -31.05 -4.86
CA ILE A 3 27.44 -31.23 -4.30
C ILE A 3 26.43 -30.79 -5.37
N VAL A 4 25.62 -31.72 -5.87
CA VAL A 4 24.60 -31.42 -6.88
C VAL A 4 23.34 -30.91 -6.19
N ILE A 5 22.96 -29.66 -6.47
CA ILE A 5 21.75 -29.04 -5.94
C ILE A 5 20.60 -29.28 -6.93
N ASP A 6 19.97 -30.45 -6.82
CA ASP A 6 18.90 -30.89 -7.72
C ASP A 6 17.53 -30.26 -7.40
N PHE A 7 17.36 -29.76 -6.16
CA PHE A 7 16.13 -29.12 -5.71
C PHE A 7 16.04 -27.63 -6.06
N ALA A 8 17.12 -27.00 -6.52
CA ALA A 8 17.07 -25.59 -6.93
C ALA A 8 16.14 -25.46 -8.13
N ARG A 9 14.98 -24.85 -7.90
CA ARG A 9 13.95 -24.64 -8.92
C ARG A 9 13.41 -23.22 -8.74
N PRO A 10 13.22 -22.45 -9.82
CA PRO A 10 12.66 -21.11 -9.72
C PRO A 10 11.28 -21.12 -9.07
N VAL A 11 10.46 -22.14 -9.40
CA VAL A 11 9.13 -22.38 -8.87
C VAL A 11 9.21 -23.42 -7.75
N LEU A 12 8.84 -23.04 -6.54
CA LEU A 12 8.85 -23.94 -5.37
C LEU A 12 7.66 -24.90 -5.40
N PHE A 13 6.47 -24.35 -5.58
CA PHE A 13 5.23 -25.09 -5.68
C PHE A 13 4.20 -24.23 -6.41
N THR A 14 3.18 -24.89 -6.94
CA THR A 14 2.05 -24.21 -7.55
C THR A 14 0.90 -24.16 -6.57
N ILE A 15 0.41 -22.97 -6.24
CA ILE A 15 -0.84 -22.81 -5.49
C ILE A 15 -1.92 -22.44 -6.51
N PHE A 16 -2.96 -23.27 -6.64
CA PHE A 16 -4.07 -23.05 -7.58
C PHE A 16 -3.61 -22.77 -9.03
N GLY A 17 -2.60 -23.50 -9.50
CA GLY A 17 -2.05 -23.38 -10.86
C GLY A 17 -1.09 -22.21 -11.09
N GLN A 18 -0.85 -21.35 -10.10
CA GLN A 18 0.12 -20.25 -10.20
C GLN A 18 1.48 -20.63 -9.61
N PRO A 19 2.59 -20.40 -10.33
CA PRO A 19 3.92 -20.70 -9.84
C PRO A 19 4.32 -19.73 -8.72
N VAL A 20 4.58 -20.26 -7.53
CA VAL A 20 5.18 -19.47 -6.43
C VAL A 20 6.69 -19.56 -6.56
N TYR A 21 7.30 -18.43 -6.89
CA TYR A 21 8.75 -18.34 -7.05
C TYR A 21 9.45 -18.29 -5.69
N GLY A 22 10.51 -19.09 -5.53
CA GLY A 22 11.26 -19.17 -4.27
C GLY A 22 11.89 -17.85 -3.86
N TYR A 23 12.41 -17.10 -4.83
CA TYR A 23 12.94 -15.76 -4.60
C TYR A 23 11.86 -14.78 -4.10
N GLY A 24 10.68 -14.78 -4.73
CA GLY A 24 9.56 -13.92 -4.35
C GLY A 24 9.06 -14.21 -2.93
N LEU A 25 8.96 -15.49 -2.57
CA LEU A 25 8.60 -15.90 -1.21
C LEU A 25 9.63 -15.43 -0.18
N CYS A 26 10.93 -15.61 -0.45
CA CYS A 26 11.99 -15.12 0.44
C CYS A 26 11.97 -13.59 0.58
N MET A 27 11.70 -12.86 -0.50
CA MET A 27 11.54 -11.40 -0.44
C MET A 27 10.33 -10.99 0.41
N ALA A 28 9.20 -11.68 0.30
CA ALA A 28 8.04 -11.43 1.16
C ALA A 28 8.38 -11.69 2.63
N LEU A 29 9.07 -12.79 2.94
CA LEU A 29 9.54 -13.09 4.30
C LEU A 29 10.53 -12.04 4.81
N ALA A 30 11.42 -11.53 3.95
CA ALA A 30 12.34 -10.45 4.30
C ALA A 30 11.57 -9.18 4.71
N PHE A 31 10.56 -8.77 3.94
CA PHE A 31 9.72 -7.62 4.28
C PHE A 31 8.90 -7.83 5.55
N LEU A 32 8.31 -9.01 5.74
CA LEU A 32 7.56 -9.35 6.95
C LEU A 32 8.47 -9.35 8.18
N SER A 33 9.68 -9.88 8.07
CA SER A 33 10.66 -9.86 9.16
C SER A 33 11.07 -8.43 9.52
N ALA A 34 11.28 -7.57 8.52
CA ALA A 34 11.60 -6.16 8.73
C ALA A 34 10.43 -5.38 9.36
N LEU A 35 9.18 -5.70 8.98
CA LEU A 35 7.99 -5.08 9.56
C LEU A 35 7.82 -5.48 11.03
N PHE A 36 7.88 -6.78 11.33
CA PHE A 36 7.65 -7.31 12.67
C PHE A 36 8.76 -6.88 13.65
N LEU A 37 10.01 -7.09 13.28
CA LEU A 37 11.16 -6.71 14.11
C LEU A 37 11.32 -5.19 14.17
N GLY A 38 11.01 -4.49 13.07
CA GLY A 38 11.06 -3.04 12.99
C GLY A 38 10.02 -2.36 13.85
N ASP A 39 8.76 -2.80 13.81
CA ASP A 39 7.71 -2.26 14.68
C ASP A 39 8.07 -2.44 16.16
N GLY A 40 8.52 -3.65 16.54
CA GLY A 40 8.97 -3.94 17.90
C GLY A 40 10.10 -3.01 18.35
N GLU A 41 11.11 -2.78 17.50
CA GLU A 41 12.26 -1.94 17.84
C GLU A 41 11.92 -0.44 17.82
N LEU A 42 11.07 0.03 16.91
CA LEU A 42 10.57 1.40 16.87
C LEU A 42 9.78 1.74 18.14
N ARG A 43 8.88 0.83 18.57
CA ARG A 43 8.13 0.95 19.84
C ARG A 43 9.06 0.95 21.04
N ARG A 44 10.03 0.03 21.08
CA ARG A 44 11.03 -0.05 22.17
C ARG A 44 11.82 1.25 22.33
N LYS A 45 12.20 1.89 21.22
CA LYS A 45 12.93 3.17 21.21
C LYS A 45 12.03 4.40 21.38
N GLY A 46 10.73 4.22 21.46
CA GLY A 46 9.74 5.30 21.55
C GLY A 46 9.70 6.22 20.32
N LEU A 47 10.12 5.72 19.16
CA LEU A 47 10.12 6.49 17.91
C LEU A 47 8.70 6.54 17.35
N LYS A 48 8.19 7.77 17.11
CA LYS A 48 6.85 7.99 16.55
C LYS A 48 6.84 7.84 15.03
N ILE A 49 7.27 6.67 14.56
CA ILE A 49 7.36 6.33 13.13
C ILE A 49 6.45 5.11 12.92
N ASP A 50 5.52 5.22 11.97
CA ASP A 50 4.68 4.08 11.57
C ASP A 50 5.52 3.10 10.73
N SER A 51 5.64 1.86 11.20
CA SER A 51 6.50 0.85 10.59
C SER A 51 6.04 0.46 9.18
N SER A 52 4.73 0.40 8.95
CA SER A 52 4.13 0.08 7.65
C SER A 52 4.39 1.17 6.62
N ALA A 53 4.16 2.44 6.99
CA ALA A 53 4.44 3.59 6.13
C ALA A 53 5.95 3.75 5.87
N LEU A 54 6.79 3.47 6.86
CA LEU A 54 8.25 3.44 6.69
C LEU A 54 8.65 2.36 5.69
N LEU A 55 8.13 1.14 5.82
CA LEU A 55 8.38 0.03 4.89
C LEU A 55 7.92 0.37 3.47
N LEU A 56 6.70 0.90 3.32
CA LEU A 56 6.17 1.32 2.02
C LEU A 56 7.04 2.43 1.38
N SER A 57 7.49 3.40 2.17
CA SER A 57 8.40 4.45 1.68
C SER A 57 9.74 3.86 1.22
N ALA A 58 10.26 2.84 1.91
CA ALA A 58 11.46 2.11 1.53
C ALA A 58 11.26 1.34 0.22
N MET A 59 10.11 0.68 0.06
CA MET A 59 9.76 -0.09 -1.14
C MET A 59 9.60 0.82 -2.35
N ILE A 60 8.82 1.90 -2.23
CA ILE A 60 8.61 2.87 -3.32
C ILE A 60 9.94 3.50 -3.71
N GLY A 61 10.69 4.01 -2.73
CA GLY A 61 12.01 4.59 -2.95
C GLY A 61 12.96 3.59 -3.61
N GLY A 62 12.98 2.35 -3.14
CA GLY A 62 13.84 1.30 -3.68
C GLY A 62 13.48 0.89 -5.10
N ILE A 63 12.20 0.72 -5.42
CA ILE A 63 11.77 0.40 -6.79
C ILE A 63 12.20 1.53 -7.73
N LEU A 64 11.88 2.79 -7.40
CA LEU A 64 12.23 3.95 -8.22
C LEU A 64 13.75 4.13 -8.37
N GLY A 65 14.50 4.00 -7.27
CA GLY A 65 15.95 4.12 -7.28
C GLY A 65 16.64 3.01 -8.05
N SER A 66 16.18 1.76 -7.90
CA SER A 66 16.75 0.59 -8.61
C SER A 66 16.65 0.73 -10.12
N ARG A 67 15.58 1.36 -10.57
CA ARG A 67 15.31 1.65 -11.98
C ARG A 67 16.13 2.78 -12.51
N LEU A 68 16.13 3.90 -11.79
CA LEU A 68 16.94 5.05 -12.15
C LEU A 68 18.39 4.65 -12.36
N HIS A 69 18.97 3.91 -11.40
CA HIS A 69 20.35 3.46 -11.50
C HIS A 69 20.57 2.44 -12.63
N TYR A 70 19.64 1.50 -12.83
CA TYR A 70 19.74 0.52 -13.92
C TYR A 70 19.81 1.21 -15.29
N ILE A 71 18.94 2.18 -15.53
CA ILE A 71 18.89 2.93 -16.80
C ILE A 71 20.17 3.72 -17.00
N LEU A 72 20.63 4.41 -15.96
CA LEU A 72 21.88 5.19 -16.02
C LEU A 72 23.12 4.34 -16.30
N THR A 73 23.12 3.08 -15.85
CA THR A 73 24.32 2.23 -15.90
C THR A 73 24.33 1.26 -17.09
N TRP A 74 23.18 0.67 -17.43
CA TRP A 74 23.07 -0.39 -18.44
C TRP A 74 22.40 0.07 -19.75
N ASN A 75 21.91 1.31 -19.81
CA ASN A 75 21.07 1.73 -20.94
C ASN A 75 21.46 3.09 -21.54
N SER A 76 22.72 3.21 -21.96
CA SER A 76 23.22 4.38 -22.71
C SER A 76 22.71 4.43 -24.17
N SER A 77 22.05 3.38 -24.68
CA SER A 77 21.86 3.19 -26.13
C SER A 77 20.50 2.63 -26.59
N SER A 78 19.53 2.34 -25.70
CA SER A 78 18.23 1.75 -26.07
C SER A 78 17.05 2.45 -25.39
N ALA A 79 15.95 2.69 -26.10
CA ALA A 79 14.74 3.38 -25.62
C ALA A 79 13.86 2.55 -24.65
N VAL A 80 14.43 1.98 -23.58
CA VAL A 80 13.66 1.31 -22.53
C VAL A 80 13.04 2.36 -21.61
N SER A 81 11.71 2.38 -21.53
CA SER A 81 10.98 3.32 -20.68
C SER A 81 11.41 3.18 -19.22
N PHE A 82 11.58 4.30 -18.52
CA PHE A 82 11.86 4.32 -17.08
C PHE A 82 10.88 3.45 -16.30
N TRP A 83 9.65 3.41 -16.79
CA TRP A 83 8.55 2.76 -16.11
C TRP A 83 8.35 1.29 -16.46
N ASP A 84 9.09 0.76 -17.44
CA ASP A 84 9.06 -0.66 -17.77
C ASP A 84 9.76 -1.45 -16.67
N MET A 85 8.97 -2.00 -15.74
CA MET A 85 9.53 -2.82 -14.65
C MET A 85 9.81 -4.27 -15.05
N SER A 86 9.56 -4.69 -16.29
CA SER A 86 9.77 -6.09 -16.72
C SER A 86 11.24 -6.46 -16.96
N THR A 87 12.11 -5.45 -17.07
CA THR A 87 13.54 -5.60 -17.39
C THR A 87 14.43 -5.55 -16.14
N GLY A 88 15.76 -5.44 -16.28
CA GLY A 88 16.67 -5.50 -15.14
C GLY A 88 16.44 -4.41 -14.07
N HIS A 89 16.69 -4.75 -12.81
CA HIS A 89 16.72 -3.80 -11.69
C HIS A 89 18.11 -3.79 -11.09
N SER A 90 18.60 -2.62 -10.69
CA SER A 90 19.90 -2.53 -10.03
C SER A 90 19.74 -2.53 -8.51
N PHE A 91 20.45 -3.44 -7.84
CA PHE A 91 20.51 -3.51 -6.39
C PHE A 91 21.00 -2.20 -5.75
N GLN A 92 22.05 -1.58 -6.33
CA GLN A 92 22.65 -0.35 -5.82
C GLN A 92 21.67 0.81 -5.83
N GLY A 93 20.92 0.95 -6.93
CA GLY A 93 19.85 1.93 -7.02
C GLY A 93 18.73 1.66 -6.02
N GLY A 94 18.39 0.39 -5.80
CA GLY A 94 17.34 0.01 -4.85
C GLY A 94 17.70 0.34 -3.41
N LEU A 95 18.94 0.07 -3.02
CA LEU A 95 19.46 0.43 -1.71
C LEU A 95 19.44 1.95 -1.49
N LEU A 96 19.99 2.71 -2.44
CA LEU A 96 20.04 4.18 -2.35
C LEU A 96 18.63 4.80 -2.35
N GLY A 97 17.76 4.33 -3.24
CA GLY A 97 16.37 4.78 -3.33
C GLY A 97 15.58 4.47 -2.05
N GLY A 98 15.78 3.29 -1.45
CA GLY A 98 15.15 2.94 -0.17
C GLY A 98 15.62 3.82 0.98
N ILE A 99 16.91 4.15 1.05
CA ILE A 99 17.45 5.11 2.02
C ILE A 99 16.83 6.50 1.83
N VAL A 100 16.72 6.97 0.58
CA VAL A 100 16.09 8.26 0.26
C VAL A 100 14.61 8.26 0.66
N GLY A 101 13.86 7.19 0.34
CA GLY A 101 12.44 7.06 0.68
C GLY A 101 12.18 7.08 2.19
N THR A 102 12.92 6.25 2.94
CA THR A 102 12.80 6.19 4.41
C THR A 102 13.24 7.48 5.10
N THR A 103 14.32 8.09 4.63
CA THR A 103 14.81 9.38 5.14
C THR A 103 13.82 10.51 4.84
N GLY A 104 13.27 10.54 3.62
CA GLY A 104 12.26 11.50 3.20
C GLY A 104 10.99 11.39 4.06
N TYR A 105 10.47 10.17 4.23
CA TYR A 105 9.30 9.93 5.08
C TYR A 105 9.54 10.39 6.52
N THR A 106 10.65 9.98 7.12
CA THR A 106 10.98 10.28 8.52
C THR A 106 11.19 11.78 8.76
N LYS A 107 11.85 12.47 7.82
CA LYS A 107 12.15 13.90 7.98
C LYS A 107 10.92 14.78 7.68
N LEU A 108 10.17 14.46 6.63
CA LEU A 108 9.05 15.29 6.16
C LEU A 108 7.78 15.08 6.99
N TYR A 109 7.49 13.84 7.41
CA TYR A 109 6.23 13.49 8.06
C TYR A 109 6.38 13.17 9.54
N CYS A 110 7.38 12.38 9.94
CA CYS A 110 7.56 12.00 11.35
C CYS A 110 8.27 13.08 12.18
N LYS A 111 9.11 13.92 11.53
CA LYS A 111 9.97 14.92 12.20
C LYS A 111 10.88 14.29 13.27
N GLU A 112 11.31 13.06 13.01
CA GLU A 112 12.19 12.28 13.88
C GLU A 112 13.64 12.27 13.37
N SER A 113 14.54 11.80 14.24
CA SER A 113 15.98 11.71 13.97
C SER A 113 16.29 10.70 12.86
N ILE A 114 16.94 11.16 11.78
CA ILE A 114 17.41 10.29 10.69
C ILE A 114 18.42 9.27 11.22
N GLY A 115 19.35 9.71 12.07
CA GLY A 115 20.38 8.83 12.61
C GLY A 115 19.79 7.73 13.49
N ARG A 116 18.82 8.05 14.36
CA ARG A 116 18.14 7.04 15.19
C ARG A 116 17.31 6.08 14.34
N MET A 117 16.69 6.57 13.26
CA MET A 117 15.98 5.72 12.32
C MET A 117 16.95 4.75 11.62
N LEU A 118 18.04 5.25 11.03
CA LEU A 118 19.02 4.42 10.32
C LEU A 118 19.72 3.42 11.25
N ASP A 119 20.03 3.80 12.49
CA ASP A 119 20.53 2.87 13.51
C ASP A 119 19.52 1.78 13.88
N THR A 120 18.22 2.07 13.74
CA THR A 120 17.15 1.08 13.98
C THR A 120 17.02 0.10 12.82
N LEU A 121 17.15 0.61 11.59
CA LEU A 121 17.03 -0.19 10.37
C LEU A 121 18.31 -1.00 10.05
N ALA A 122 19.47 -0.59 10.56
CA ALA A 122 20.76 -1.21 10.26
C ALA A 122 20.80 -2.75 10.42
N PRO A 123 20.44 -3.34 11.57
CA PRO A 123 20.41 -4.81 11.71
C PRO A 123 19.33 -5.46 10.84
N LEU A 124 18.19 -4.80 10.66
CA LEU A 124 17.05 -5.33 9.89
C LEU A 124 17.37 -5.44 8.40
N LEU A 125 18.13 -4.48 7.86
CA LEU A 125 18.57 -4.48 6.47
C LEU A 125 19.42 -5.71 6.15
N LEU A 126 20.30 -6.11 7.08
CA LEU A 126 21.18 -7.26 6.92
C LEU A 126 20.46 -8.60 7.13
N ILE A 127 19.52 -8.66 8.06
CA ILE A 127 18.64 -9.83 8.21
C ILE A 127 17.80 -10.02 6.93
N GLY A 128 17.20 -8.95 6.42
CA GLY A 128 16.45 -9.00 5.16
C GLY A 128 17.32 -9.39 3.96
N HIS A 129 18.57 -8.88 3.90
CA HIS A 129 19.51 -9.27 2.86
C HIS A 129 19.87 -10.76 2.92
N ALA A 130 20.09 -11.30 4.13
CA ALA A 130 20.37 -12.73 4.32
C ALA A 130 19.21 -13.61 3.83
N ILE A 131 17.97 -13.23 4.16
CA ILE A 131 16.76 -13.92 3.69
C ILE A 131 16.66 -13.84 2.16
N GLY A 132 16.92 -12.67 1.56
CA GLY A 132 16.96 -12.51 0.10
C GLY A 132 17.98 -13.43 -0.57
N LYS A 133 19.13 -13.67 0.06
CA LYS A 133 20.17 -14.57 -0.46
C LYS A 133 19.80 -16.05 -0.38
N ILE A 134 18.95 -16.44 0.57
CA ILE A 134 18.30 -17.77 0.55
C ILE A 134 17.46 -17.90 -0.73
N GLY A 135 16.72 -16.85 -1.09
CA GLY A 135 15.97 -16.77 -2.33
C GLY A 135 16.83 -17.02 -3.57
N CYS A 136 17.96 -16.30 -3.69
CA CYS A 136 18.92 -16.48 -4.80
C CYS A 136 19.47 -17.90 -4.88
N PHE A 137 19.76 -18.52 -3.72
CA PHE A 137 20.27 -19.88 -3.65
C PHE A 137 19.22 -20.91 -4.13
N ILE A 138 17.97 -20.76 -3.68
CA ILE A 138 16.86 -21.64 -4.04
C ILE A 138 16.52 -21.52 -5.54
N SER A 139 16.50 -20.29 -6.07
CA SER A 139 16.15 -20.07 -7.47
C SER A 139 17.27 -20.44 -8.45
N GLY A 140 18.52 -20.51 -7.98
CA GLY A 140 19.67 -20.72 -8.85
C GLY A 140 19.78 -19.60 -9.89
N ASP A 141 19.74 -18.34 -9.45
CA ASP A 141 19.64 -17.15 -10.31
C ASP A 141 20.92 -16.75 -11.05
N GLY A 142 21.98 -17.57 -10.98
CA GLY A 142 23.25 -17.28 -11.64
C GLY A 142 24.22 -16.43 -10.82
N CYS A 143 23.87 -16.02 -9.60
CA CYS A 143 24.77 -15.30 -8.70
C CYS A 143 25.87 -16.19 -8.09
N TYR A 144 26.39 -17.16 -8.83
CA TYR A 144 27.43 -18.08 -8.38
C TYR A 144 28.83 -17.45 -8.42
N GLY A 145 29.79 -18.11 -7.81
CA GLY A 145 31.20 -17.74 -7.90
C GLY A 145 31.94 -18.45 -9.02
N TYR A 146 33.27 -18.30 -9.03
CA TYR A 146 34.12 -18.99 -10.01
C TYR A 146 34.06 -20.52 -9.87
N PRO A 147 34.33 -21.26 -10.96
CA PRO A 147 34.59 -22.70 -10.90
C PRO A 147 35.69 -23.02 -9.89
N THR A 148 35.50 -24.10 -9.13
CA THR A 148 36.36 -24.41 -7.99
C THR A 148 36.25 -25.88 -7.59
N ASP A 149 37.30 -26.40 -6.97
CA ASP A 149 37.40 -27.79 -6.53
C ASP A 149 37.28 -27.96 -5.01
N VAL A 150 36.87 -26.89 -4.29
CA VAL A 150 36.68 -26.96 -2.82
C VAL A 150 35.61 -28.00 -2.44
N PRO A 151 35.70 -28.63 -1.26
CA PRO A 151 34.83 -29.76 -0.92
C PRO A 151 33.35 -29.40 -0.77
N TRP A 152 33.00 -28.12 -0.64
CA TRP A 152 31.63 -27.61 -0.61
C TRP A 152 31.22 -26.92 -1.92
N ALA A 153 31.95 -27.13 -3.02
CA ALA A 153 31.58 -26.63 -4.34
C ALA A 153 30.24 -27.25 -4.78
N MET A 154 29.39 -26.43 -5.41
CA MET A 154 28.03 -26.82 -5.77
C MET A 154 27.79 -26.67 -7.27
N SER A 155 26.91 -27.51 -7.83
CA SER A 155 26.36 -27.35 -9.18
C SER A 155 24.84 -27.19 -9.12
N PHE A 156 24.26 -26.46 -10.06
CA PHE A 156 22.85 -26.07 -10.09
C PHE A 156 22.24 -26.43 -11.46
N PRO A 157 22.00 -27.73 -11.75
CA PRO A 157 21.52 -28.16 -13.06
C PRO A 157 20.10 -27.66 -13.40
N ASN A 158 19.26 -27.43 -12.38
CA ASN A 158 17.86 -27.02 -12.54
C ASN A 158 17.59 -25.54 -12.16
N GLY A 159 18.64 -24.77 -11.89
CA GLY A 159 18.53 -23.36 -11.54
C GLY A 159 18.01 -22.50 -12.71
N LEU A 160 17.57 -21.27 -12.41
CA LEU A 160 17.18 -20.28 -13.42
C LEU A 160 18.32 -20.02 -14.43
N VAL A 161 19.56 -20.02 -13.94
CA VAL A 161 20.78 -20.07 -14.76
C VAL A 161 21.47 -21.40 -14.45
N PRO A 162 21.27 -22.44 -15.28
CA PRO A 162 21.84 -23.76 -15.04
C PRO A 162 23.37 -23.77 -15.11
N THR A 163 24.01 -24.50 -14.20
CA THR A 163 25.43 -24.85 -14.30
C THR A 163 25.68 -26.27 -13.82
N THR A 164 26.37 -27.07 -14.63
CA THR A 164 26.83 -28.41 -14.27
C THR A 164 28.25 -28.40 -13.68
N ILE A 165 28.97 -27.29 -13.84
CA ILE A 165 30.32 -27.09 -13.34
C ILE A 165 30.24 -26.72 -11.85
N ALA A 166 31.15 -27.31 -11.06
CA ALA A 166 31.29 -27.03 -9.64
C ALA A 166 31.75 -25.57 -9.42
N VAL A 167 30.91 -24.77 -8.77
CA VAL A 167 31.14 -23.34 -8.53
C VAL A 167 31.07 -23.02 -7.04
N HIS A 168 31.71 -21.92 -6.64
CA HIS A 168 31.53 -21.39 -5.29
C HIS A 168 30.05 -20.99 -5.07
N PRO A 169 29.39 -21.44 -3.99
CA PRO A 169 28.03 -21.04 -3.66
C PRO A 169 28.01 -19.64 -3.02
N ALA A 170 28.37 -18.62 -3.81
CA ALA A 170 28.43 -17.23 -3.36
C ALA A 170 27.15 -16.72 -2.67
N PRO A 171 25.92 -17.12 -3.06
CA PRO A 171 24.71 -16.74 -2.32
C PRO A 171 24.72 -17.21 -0.87
N LEU A 172 25.26 -18.41 -0.57
CA LEU A 172 25.40 -18.90 0.80
C LEU A 172 26.44 -18.11 1.58
N TYR A 173 27.57 -17.75 0.95
CA TYR A 173 28.57 -16.92 1.61
C TYR A 173 28.00 -15.55 1.99
N GLU A 174 27.22 -14.93 1.08
CA GLU A 174 26.53 -13.67 1.34
C GLU A 174 25.46 -13.83 2.42
N MET A 175 24.67 -14.90 2.40
CA MET A 175 23.68 -15.20 3.45
C MET A 175 24.34 -15.32 4.82
N ILE A 176 25.40 -16.11 4.96
CA ILE A 176 26.09 -16.36 6.24
C ILE A 176 26.72 -15.06 6.76
N THR A 177 27.42 -14.34 5.89
CA THR A 177 28.11 -13.11 6.30
C THR A 177 27.14 -11.98 6.63
N SER A 178 26.12 -11.74 5.80
CA SER A 178 25.11 -10.70 6.07
C SER A 178 24.22 -11.05 7.26
N GLY A 179 23.81 -12.32 7.39
CA GLY A 179 23.06 -12.81 8.54
C GLY A 179 23.87 -12.71 9.83
N GLY A 180 25.14 -13.13 9.80
CA GLY A 180 26.06 -13.01 10.94
C GLY A 180 26.27 -11.56 11.38
N VAL A 181 26.51 -10.65 10.43
CA VAL A 181 26.63 -9.21 10.74
C VAL A 181 25.30 -8.64 11.27
N GLY A 182 24.16 -9.03 10.68
CA GLY A 182 22.83 -8.64 11.17
C GLY A 182 22.59 -9.07 12.61
N LEU A 183 22.97 -10.30 12.97
CA LEU A 183 22.88 -10.83 14.33
C LEU A 183 23.84 -10.12 15.29
N ILE A 184 25.07 -9.81 14.87
CA ILE A 184 26.03 -9.03 15.68
C ILE A 184 25.48 -7.64 15.99
N LEU A 185 24.95 -6.94 14.97
CA LEU A 185 24.34 -5.63 15.14
C LEU A 185 23.10 -5.72 16.05
N TRP A 186 22.27 -6.74 15.85
CA TRP A 186 21.10 -6.98 16.69
C TRP A 186 21.47 -7.23 18.15
N ALA A 187 22.48 -8.05 18.43
CA ALA A 187 22.96 -8.33 19.78
C ALA A 187 23.50 -7.07 20.47
N ARG A 188 24.24 -6.23 19.73
CA ARG A 188 24.84 -5.00 20.25
C ARG A 188 23.88 -3.80 20.28
N ARG A 189 22.63 -3.97 19.83
CA ARG A 189 21.73 -2.83 19.56
C ARG A 189 21.44 -1.96 20.77
N LYS A 190 21.26 -2.58 21.94
CA LYS A 190 20.99 -1.90 23.22
C LYS A 190 22.22 -1.13 23.72
N GLN A 191 23.41 -1.71 23.57
CA GLN A 191 24.67 -1.08 23.99
C GLN A 191 25.01 0.14 23.15
N ARG A 192 24.65 0.11 21.85
CA ARG A 192 24.93 1.19 20.89
C ARG A 192 23.87 2.28 20.85
N GLU A 193 22.75 2.11 21.56
CA GLU A 193 21.58 2.99 21.46
C GLU A 193 21.82 4.42 21.96
N ALA A 194 22.71 4.58 22.95
CA ALA A 194 23.03 5.89 23.52
C ALA A 194 23.67 6.86 22.50
N VAL A 195 24.29 6.31 21.44
CA VAL A 195 25.06 7.08 20.47
C VAL A 195 24.37 6.99 19.11
N THR A 196 23.86 8.13 18.65
CA THR A 196 23.25 8.23 17.31
C THR A 196 24.31 8.02 16.23
N TRP A 197 23.97 7.30 15.16
CA TRP A 197 24.81 6.85 14.06
C TRP A 197 25.77 5.70 14.38
N ALA A 198 25.79 5.19 15.61
CA ALA A 198 26.75 4.16 16.00
C ALA A 198 26.51 2.84 15.28
N GLN A 199 25.27 2.36 15.22
CA GLN A 199 24.96 1.09 14.55
C GLN A 199 25.08 1.20 13.04
N PHE A 200 24.67 2.34 12.46
CA PHE A 200 24.79 2.57 11.03
C PHE A 200 26.26 2.66 10.59
N SER A 201 27.14 3.23 11.43
CA SER A 201 28.59 3.22 11.17
C SER A 201 29.20 1.81 11.30
N ASP A 202 28.76 1.01 12.28
CA ASP A 202 29.16 -0.39 12.44
C ASP A 202 28.72 -1.23 11.23
N LEU A 203 27.50 -1.00 10.73
CA LEU A 203 26.97 -1.61 9.50
C LEU A 203 27.89 -1.37 8.31
N PHE A 204 28.28 -0.12 8.03
CA PHE A 204 29.11 0.22 6.87
C PHE A 204 30.49 -0.46 6.90
N VAL A 205 31.13 -0.47 8.08
CA VAL A 205 32.43 -1.13 8.23
C VAL A 205 32.30 -2.65 8.07
N LEU A 206 31.33 -3.27 8.74
CA LEU A 206 31.17 -4.72 8.73
C LEU A 206 30.68 -5.23 7.37
N LEU A 207 29.65 -4.61 6.79
CA LEU A 207 29.12 -4.96 5.47
C LEU A 207 30.18 -4.78 4.39
N GLY A 208 30.91 -3.65 4.39
CA GLY A 208 31.99 -3.40 3.47
C GLY A 208 33.10 -4.45 3.60
N SER A 209 33.50 -4.79 4.83
CA SER A 209 34.51 -5.83 5.07
C SER A 209 34.05 -7.18 4.53
N THR A 210 32.85 -7.64 4.88
CA THR A 210 32.32 -8.92 4.39
C THR A 210 32.18 -8.95 2.87
N ARG A 211 31.72 -7.84 2.27
CA ARG A 211 31.54 -7.74 0.82
C ARG A 211 32.89 -7.81 0.10
N PHE A 212 33.92 -7.14 0.62
CA PHE A 212 35.27 -7.15 0.04
C PHE A 212 35.84 -8.58 -0.04
N PHE A 213 35.66 -9.39 1.01
CA PHE A 213 36.14 -10.78 1.05
C PHE A 213 35.30 -11.73 0.19
N VAL A 214 33.96 -11.65 0.27
CA VAL A 214 33.08 -12.53 -0.52
C VAL A 214 33.25 -12.29 -2.01
N GLU A 215 33.50 -11.04 -2.40
CA GLU A 215 33.68 -10.65 -3.79
C GLU A 215 34.92 -11.27 -4.45
N ARG A 216 35.94 -11.68 -3.69
CA ARG A 216 37.09 -12.44 -4.22
C ARG A 216 36.66 -13.75 -4.89
N TYR A 217 35.56 -14.33 -4.44
CA TYR A 217 35.03 -15.59 -4.96
C TYR A 217 33.96 -15.40 -6.04
N ARG A 218 33.51 -14.16 -6.31
CA ARG A 218 32.45 -13.86 -7.29
C ARG A 218 33.02 -13.59 -8.68
N GLY A 219 32.30 -14.07 -9.71
CA GLY A 219 32.69 -14.01 -11.12
C GLY A 219 32.63 -12.65 -11.80
N HIS A 220 32.71 -11.52 -11.06
CA HIS A 220 32.58 -10.20 -11.68
C HIS A 220 33.88 -9.75 -12.36
N ASN A 221 33.72 -8.99 -13.46
CA ASN A 221 34.84 -8.42 -14.20
C ASN A 221 35.69 -7.52 -13.29
N ARG A 222 37.01 -7.72 -13.35
CA ARG A 222 37.99 -6.89 -12.66
C ARG A 222 38.30 -5.67 -13.51
N LEU A 223 38.54 -4.54 -12.85
CA LEU A 223 38.94 -3.31 -13.53
C LEU A 223 40.32 -3.51 -14.16
N GLU A 224 40.43 -3.22 -15.46
CA GLU A 224 41.69 -3.26 -16.19
C GLU A 224 42.73 -2.36 -15.51
N GLY A 225 43.95 -2.89 -15.31
CA GLY A 225 45.07 -2.18 -14.68
C GLY A 225 45.12 -2.19 -13.14
N VAL A 226 44.01 -2.44 -12.43
CA VAL A 226 43.97 -2.38 -10.94
C VAL A 226 43.80 -3.75 -10.29
N GLY A 227 43.26 -4.74 -11.03
CA GLY A 227 43.15 -6.12 -10.54
C GLY A 227 42.10 -6.34 -9.42
N ILE A 228 41.32 -5.32 -9.08
CA ILE A 228 40.19 -5.36 -8.13
C ILE A 228 38.85 -5.20 -8.85
N SER A 229 37.78 -5.77 -8.31
CA SER A 229 36.44 -5.62 -8.89
C SER A 229 35.80 -4.28 -8.52
N GLN A 230 34.86 -3.80 -9.34
CA GLN A 230 34.07 -2.60 -9.05
C GLN A 230 33.37 -2.69 -7.68
N TYR A 231 32.92 -3.88 -7.29
CA TYR A 231 32.27 -4.11 -6.01
C TYR A 231 33.25 -4.10 -4.83
N GLN A 232 34.52 -4.46 -5.04
CA GLN A 232 35.56 -4.29 -4.02
C GLN A 232 35.86 -2.81 -3.76
N VAL A 233 35.85 -1.98 -4.80
CA VAL A 233 35.99 -0.51 -4.65
C VAL A 233 34.81 0.05 -3.85
N VAL A 234 33.58 -0.32 -4.20
CA VAL A 234 32.38 0.10 -3.45
C VAL A 234 32.44 -0.37 -1.98
N ALA A 235 32.93 -1.58 -1.74
CA ALA A 235 33.13 -2.11 -0.39
C ALA A 235 34.15 -1.30 0.42
N LEU A 236 35.27 -0.89 -0.19
CA LEU A 236 36.24 0.01 0.44
C LEU A 236 35.62 1.38 0.74
N CYS A 237 34.80 1.93 -0.16
CA CYS A 237 34.07 3.18 0.09
C CYS A 237 33.13 3.07 1.30
N PHE A 238 32.43 1.94 1.47
CA PHE A 238 31.61 1.70 2.67
C PHE A 238 32.47 1.63 3.94
N ILE A 239 33.60 0.93 3.92
CA ILE A 239 34.52 0.88 5.07
C ILE A 239 34.99 2.29 5.44
N LEU A 240 35.47 3.06 4.46
CA LEU A 240 35.96 4.42 4.69
C LEU A 240 34.85 5.33 5.22
N ALA A 241 33.65 5.30 4.62
CA ALA A 241 32.50 6.09 5.09
C ALA A 241 32.11 5.72 6.53
N GLY A 242 32.11 4.43 6.88
CA GLY A 242 31.84 3.96 8.23
C GLY A 242 32.90 4.40 9.24
N LEU A 243 34.19 4.35 8.87
CA LEU A 243 35.30 4.82 9.73
C LEU A 243 35.25 6.33 9.94
N ILE A 244 35.00 7.11 8.89
CA ILE A 244 34.84 8.58 8.97
C ILE A 244 33.67 8.92 9.90
N LEU A 245 32.54 8.21 9.76
CA LEU A 245 31.37 8.42 10.61
C LEU A 245 31.70 8.11 12.08
N LYS A 246 32.43 7.03 12.37
CA LYS A 246 32.91 6.71 13.73
C LYS A 246 33.84 7.78 14.29
N LEU A 247 34.79 8.29 13.49
CA LEU A 247 35.68 9.36 13.92
C LEU A 247 34.92 10.66 14.19
N ALA A 248 33.95 11.01 13.36
CA ALA A 248 33.10 12.19 13.53
C ALA A 248 32.22 12.09 14.78
N ILE A 249 31.72 10.90 15.11
CA ILE A 249 31.01 10.62 16.36
C ILE A 249 31.95 10.79 17.56
N ASN A 250 33.14 10.17 17.53
CA ASN A 250 34.10 10.23 18.64
C ASN A 250 34.65 11.65 18.89
N ARG A 251 34.80 12.46 17.84
CA ARG A 251 35.22 13.87 17.95
C ARG A 251 34.06 14.83 18.26
N GLY A 252 32.83 14.34 18.42
CA GLY A 252 31.67 15.17 18.75
C GLY A 252 31.21 16.10 17.63
N TRP A 253 31.70 15.92 16.39
CA TRP A 253 31.31 16.73 15.23
C TRP A 253 29.83 16.52 14.87
N ILE A 254 29.30 15.36 15.20
CA ILE A 254 27.89 15.01 15.04
C ILE A 254 27.26 14.94 16.43
N SER A 255 26.80 16.09 16.93
CA SER A 255 26.08 16.19 18.22
C SER A 255 24.77 15.40 18.15
N SER A 256 24.42 14.67 19.22
CA SER A 256 23.14 13.97 19.30
C SER A 256 21.96 14.96 19.18
N GLU A 257 20.91 14.61 18.44
CA GLU A 257 19.73 15.49 18.27
C GLU A 257 18.99 15.75 19.60
N ALA A 258 19.22 14.92 20.62
CA ALA A 258 18.75 15.15 21.98
C ALA A 258 19.38 16.43 22.60
N GLU A 259 20.64 16.69 22.31
CA GLU A 259 21.36 17.88 22.78
C GLU A 259 20.86 19.16 22.07
N LYS A 260 20.50 19.05 20.78
CA LYS A 260 19.88 20.14 20.01
C LYS A 260 18.47 20.48 20.51
N LYS A 261 17.64 19.48 20.86
CA LYS A 261 16.29 19.71 21.43
C LYS A 261 16.37 20.38 22.82
N SER A 262 17.35 20.03 23.65
CA SER A 262 17.59 20.68 24.96
C SER A 262 18.00 22.15 24.80
N LYS A 263 19.00 22.45 23.95
CA LYS A 263 19.45 23.84 23.69
C LYS A 263 18.39 24.72 23.01
N LYS A 264 17.51 24.13 22.18
CA LYS A 264 16.42 24.86 21.50
C LYS A 264 15.25 25.19 22.46
N LYS A 265 15.02 24.35 23.48
CA LYS A 265 14.01 24.60 24.52
C LYS A 265 14.45 25.70 25.50
N ALA A 266 15.76 25.87 25.72
CA ALA A 266 16.33 26.94 26.53
C ALA A 266 16.36 28.32 25.84
N ARG A 267 16.12 28.41 24.52
CA ARG A 267 16.28 29.64 23.73
C ARG A 267 14.98 30.18 23.11
N ALA A 268 13.84 29.52 23.33
CA ALA A 268 12.57 29.91 22.71
C ALA A 268 11.80 30.93 23.57
N ASN A 269 11.90 32.22 23.20
CA ASN A 269 11.06 33.30 23.72
C ASN A 269 9.67 33.24 23.05
N PRO A 270 8.55 33.11 23.81
CA PRO A 270 7.21 32.85 23.27
C PRO A 270 6.66 33.96 22.36
N VAL A 271 7.19 35.19 22.43
CA VAL A 271 6.65 36.34 21.67
C VAL A 271 7.03 36.31 20.17
N ARG A 272 8.11 35.61 19.78
CA ARG A 272 8.55 35.56 18.37
C ARG A 272 7.83 34.52 17.50
N ILE A 273 7.11 33.56 18.11
CA ILE A 273 6.43 32.48 17.38
C ILE A 273 5.05 32.93 16.88
N ALA A 274 4.39 33.85 17.58
CA ALA A 274 3.12 34.44 17.13
C ALA A 274 3.30 35.33 15.87
N ALA A 275 4.46 35.95 15.69
CA ALA A 275 4.74 36.81 14.53
C ALA A 275 5.13 36.02 13.26
N MET A 276 5.65 34.79 13.36
CA MET A 276 5.99 33.96 12.19
C MET A 276 4.82 33.14 11.62
N VAL A 277 3.73 32.98 12.37
CA VAL A 277 2.56 32.18 11.93
C VAL A 277 1.49 33.02 11.24
N ALA A 278 1.62 34.35 11.25
CA ALA A 278 0.64 35.28 10.66
C ALA A 278 0.84 35.55 9.15
N GLU A 279 1.86 34.97 8.51
CA GLU A 279 2.15 35.26 7.10
C GLU A 279 2.33 33.99 6.25
N TYR A 280 1.27 33.19 6.15
CA TYR A 280 1.11 32.28 5.01
C TYR A 280 -0.17 32.63 4.26
N ARG A 281 0.01 33.48 3.25
CA ARG A 281 -1.01 33.91 2.31
C ARG A 281 -1.55 32.70 1.52
N LEU A 282 -2.74 32.25 1.90
CA LEU A 282 -3.63 31.33 1.18
C LEU A 282 -4.11 31.76 -0.25
N PRO A 283 -3.90 32.98 -0.81
CA PRO A 283 -4.39 33.31 -2.16
C PRO A 283 -3.54 32.84 -3.35
N GLN A 284 -2.36 32.22 -3.15
CA GLN A 284 -1.53 31.81 -4.30
C GLN A 284 -1.95 30.47 -4.93
N VAL A 285 -2.54 29.56 -4.15
CA VAL A 285 -3.04 28.26 -4.66
C VAL A 285 -4.34 28.43 -5.45
N LEU A 286 -5.17 29.40 -5.08
CA LEU A 286 -6.43 29.72 -5.78
C LEU A 286 -6.24 30.34 -7.17
N LYS A 287 -5.06 30.93 -7.44
CA LYS A 287 -4.73 31.47 -8.78
C LYS A 287 -4.38 30.40 -9.82
N PHE A 288 -4.21 29.14 -9.41
CA PHE A 288 -3.93 28.01 -10.31
C PHE A 288 -5.19 27.24 -10.73
N LEU A 289 -6.34 27.48 -10.10
CA LEU A 289 -7.60 26.79 -10.41
C LEU A 289 -8.16 27.05 -11.82
N PRO A 290 -8.03 28.25 -12.43
CA PRO A 290 -8.53 28.46 -13.80
C PRO A 290 -7.68 27.74 -14.87
N ARG A 291 -6.42 27.40 -14.59
CA ARG A 291 -5.55 26.64 -15.51
C ARG A 291 -5.79 25.13 -15.47
N LEU A 292 -6.49 24.63 -14.46
CA LEU A 292 -6.86 23.21 -14.34
C LEU A 292 -8.18 22.88 -15.07
N MET A 293 -9.00 23.89 -15.39
CA MET A 293 -10.30 23.71 -16.05
C MET A 293 -10.28 23.92 -17.57
N SER A 294 -9.10 24.15 -18.17
CA SER A 294 -8.93 24.26 -19.62
C SER A 294 -8.03 23.17 -20.21
N VAL A 295 -7.83 22.06 -19.49
CA VAL A 295 -7.16 20.89 -20.05
C VAL A 295 -8.24 20.03 -20.69
N THR A 296 -8.33 20.15 -22.01
CA THR A 296 -9.10 19.27 -22.88
C THR A 296 -8.84 17.80 -22.54
N ALA A 297 -9.90 17.00 -22.57
CA ALA A 297 -9.96 15.58 -22.20
C ALA A 297 -9.17 14.65 -23.16
N GLU A 298 -7.92 14.98 -23.48
CA GLU A 298 -7.07 14.22 -24.41
C GLU A 298 -5.95 13.42 -23.75
N PHE A 299 -5.71 13.53 -22.43
CA PHE A 299 -4.41 13.09 -21.88
C PHE A 299 -4.40 12.33 -20.56
N VAL A 300 -5.38 11.46 -20.30
CA VAL A 300 -5.17 10.43 -19.25
C VAL A 300 -5.17 9.07 -19.90
N ARG A 301 -3.98 8.49 -20.05
CA ARG A 301 -3.85 7.06 -20.36
C ARG A 301 -4.33 6.28 -19.14
N PRO A 302 -5.21 5.27 -19.29
CA PRO A 302 -5.71 4.50 -18.14
C PRO A 302 -4.58 3.77 -17.41
N VAL A 303 -3.53 3.40 -18.15
CA VAL A 303 -2.27 2.87 -17.64
C VAL A 303 -1.34 4.04 -17.35
N LEU A 304 -1.06 4.28 -16.05
CA LEU A 304 -0.07 5.27 -15.62
C LEU A 304 1.32 4.81 -16.08
N PHE A 305 1.60 3.53 -15.88
CA PHE A 305 2.79 2.83 -16.39
C PHE A 305 2.66 1.30 -16.24
N THR A 306 3.43 0.53 -17.02
CA THR A 306 3.40 -0.95 -16.99
C THR A 306 4.59 -1.50 -16.20
N VAL A 307 4.31 -2.23 -15.13
CA VAL A 307 5.26 -2.78 -14.16
C VAL A 307 5.28 -4.31 -14.30
N PHE A 308 6.38 -4.92 -14.75
CA PHE A 308 6.49 -6.38 -14.92
C PHE A 308 5.45 -6.99 -15.89
N GLY A 309 5.09 -6.27 -16.97
CA GLY A 309 4.00 -6.69 -17.85
C GLY A 309 2.59 -6.52 -17.24
N VAL A 310 2.50 -6.02 -16.00
CA VAL A 310 1.24 -5.67 -15.34
C VAL A 310 1.00 -4.18 -15.49
N ASN A 311 -0.10 -3.83 -16.14
CA ASN A 311 -0.51 -2.43 -16.30
C ASN A 311 -0.89 -1.85 -14.93
N ILE A 312 -0.15 -0.84 -14.45
CA ILE A 312 -0.53 -0.07 -13.26
C ILE A 312 -1.44 1.06 -13.74
N PHE A 313 -2.71 0.93 -13.39
CA PHE A 313 -3.72 1.89 -13.75
C PHE A 313 -3.68 3.09 -12.81
N VAL A 314 -3.95 4.29 -13.33
CA VAL A 314 -4.12 5.52 -12.51
C VAL A 314 -5.15 5.29 -11.41
N TYR A 315 -6.19 4.51 -11.73
CA TYR A 315 -7.19 4.05 -10.79
C TYR A 315 -6.59 3.29 -9.60
N GLY A 316 -5.66 2.37 -9.84
CA GLY A 316 -5.00 1.61 -8.78
C GLY A 316 -4.19 2.49 -7.83
N LEU A 317 -3.51 3.53 -8.35
CA LEU A 317 -2.76 4.48 -7.52
C LEU A 317 -3.67 5.35 -6.66
N CYS A 318 -4.78 5.84 -7.22
CA CYS A 318 -5.77 6.62 -6.47
C CYS A 318 -6.49 5.77 -5.43
N MET A 319 -6.79 4.51 -5.72
CA MET A 319 -7.33 3.57 -4.73
C MET A 319 -6.32 3.30 -3.60
N ALA A 320 -5.04 3.10 -3.93
CA ALA A 320 -3.98 2.97 -2.92
C ALA A 320 -3.86 4.23 -2.05
N THR A 321 -3.96 5.41 -2.66
CA THR A 321 -3.93 6.71 -1.94
C THR A 321 -5.17 6.88 -1.06
N ALA A 322 -6.37 6.59 -1.58
CA ALA A 322 -7.62 6.61 -0.84
C ALA A 322 -7.54 5.71 0.40
N PHE A 323 -7.01 4.51 0.20
CA PHE A 323 -6.78 3.54 1.26
C PHE A 323 -5.80 4.06 2.31
N MET A 324 -4.64 4.59 1.91
CA MET A 324 -3.65 5.12 2.86
C MET A 324 -4.21 6.29 3.68
N VAL A 325 -4.97 7.20 3.04
CA VAL A 325 -5.61 8.34 3.71
C VAL A 325 -6.66 7.87 4.71
N THR A 326 -7.59 7.00 4.28
CA THR A 326 -8.69 6.51 5.11
C THR A 326 -8.19 5.63 6.26
N PHE A 327 -7.18 4.80 6.04
CA PHE A 327 -6.53 4.01 7.09
C PHE A 327 -5.84 4.90 8.13
N SER A 328 -5.05 5.89 7.68
CA SER A 328 -4.37 6.84 8.58
C SER A 328 -5.34 7.67 9.42
N LEU A 329 -6.47 8.07 8.83
CA LEU A 329 -7.53 8.78 9.55
C LEU A 329 -8.30 7.84 10.49
N GLY A 330 -8.52 6.59 10.09
CA GLY A 330 -9.12 5.55 10.92
C GLY A 330 -8.32 5.29 12.20
N GLN A 331 -7.00 5.16 12.09
CA GLN A 331 -6.13 5.03 13.28
C GLN A 331 -6.31 6.20 14.25
N LYS A 332 -6.40 7.43 13.73
CA LYS A 332 -6.61 8.64 14.56
C LYS A 332 -7.97 8.65 15.23
N GLU A 333 -9.03 8.20 14.53
CA GLU A 333 -10.37 8.15 15.10
C GLU A 333 -10.54 7.00 16.11
N ILE A 334 -9.90 5.84 15.91
CA ILE A 334 -9.80 4.76 16.92
C ILE A 334 -9.19 5.32 18.21
N ALA A 335 -8.05 6.01 18.11
CA ALA A 335 -7.39 6.63 19.24
C ALA A 335 -8.25 7.72 19.91
N ARG A 336 -8.93 8.56 19.10
CA ARG A 336 -9.81 9.64 19.59
C ARG A 336 -11.03 9.10 20.36
N LYS A 337 -11.66 8.03 19.87
CA LYS A 337 -12.81 7.37 20.49
C LYS A 337 -12.43 6.35 21.55
N GLN A 338 -11.13 6.11 21.77
CA GLN A 338 -10.58 5.16 22.73
C GLN A 338 -11.15 3.74 22.53
N LEU A 339 -11.31 3.33 21.27
CA LEU A 339 -11.80 2.00 20.94
C LEU A 339 -10.69 0.96 21.17
N LYS A 340 -11.01 -0.16 21.80
CA LYS A 340 -10.09 -1.30 22.00
C LYS A 340 -9.93 -2.14 20.74
N ILE A 341 -9.65 -1.50 19.61
CA ILE A 341 -9.54 -2.15 18.30
C ILE A 341 -8.13 -1.91 17.78
N ASP A 342 -7.39 -2.97 17.49
CA ASP A 342 -6.13 -2.86 16.74
C ASP A 342 -6.45 -2.51 15.27
N PRO A 343 -6.00 -1.35 14.74
CA PRO A 343 -6.27 -0.92 13.38
C PRO A 343 -5.72 -1.90 12.32
N SER A 344 -4.57 -2.51 12.58
CA SER A 344 -3.90 -3.40 11.63
C SER A 344 -4.66 -4.71 11.49
N MET A 345 -5.13 -5.26 12.62
CA MET A 345 -5.95 -6.48 12.62
C MET A 345 -7.34 -6.21 12.02
N LEU A 346 -7.96 -5.06 12.32
CA LEU A 346 -9.22 -4.67 11.70
C LEU A 346 -9.08 -4.63 10.17
N LEU A 347 -7.98 -4.08 9.67
CA LEU A 347 -7.66 -4.06 8.25
C LEU A 347 -7.45 -5.47 7.68
N ILE A 348 -6.66 -6.31 8.34
CA ILE A 348 -6.43 -7.70 7.90
C ILE A 348 -7.76 -8.44 7.81
N CYS A 349 -8.64 -8.31 8.81
CA CYS A 349 -9.98 -8.90 8.77
C CYS A 349 -10.81 -8.37 7.60
N ALA A 350 -10.79 -7.06 7.36
CA ALA A 350 -11.51 -6.46 6.22
C ALA A 350 -10.99 -7.00 4.87
N MET A 351 -9.67 -7.11 4.71
CA MET A 351 -9.05 -7.59 3.48
C MET A 351 -9.31 -9.09 3.26
N VAL A 352 -9.06 -9.92 4.27
CA VAL A 352 -9.25 -11.37 4.17
C VAL A 352 -10.73 -11.70 3.99
N GLY A 353 -11.59 -11.12 4.83
CA GLY A 353 -13.04 -11.27 4.72
C GLY A 353 -13.56 -10.78 3.37
N GLY A 354 -13.02 -9.67 2.86
CA GLY A 354 -13.38 -9.14 1.56
C GLY A 354 -12.94 -10.04 0.40
N VAL A 355 -11.72 -10.59 0.43
CA VAL A 355 -11.30 -11.53 -0.62
C VAL A 355 -12.16 -12.80 -0.60
N ILE A 356 -12.44 -13.35 0.58
CA ILE A 356 -13.27 -14.55 0.74
C ILE A 356 -14.70 -14.27 0.26
N GLY A 357 -15.31 -13.18 0.72
CA GLY A 357 -16.66 -12.80 0.32
C GLY A 357 -16.75 -12.52 -1.18
N ALA A 358 -15.75 -11.84 -1.76
CA ALA A 358 -15.68 -11.57 -3.19
C ALA A 358 -15.63 -12.86 -4.02
N ARG A 359 -14.93 -13.89 -3.54
CA ARG A 359 -14.84 -15.19 -4.19
C ARG A 359 -16.13 -16.01 -4.04
N ILE A 360 -16.71 -16.06 -2.83
CA ILE A 360 -17.98 -16.75 -2.59
C ILE A 360 -19.07 -16.19 -3.48
N HIS A 361 -19.24 -14.86 -3.47
CA HIS A 361 -20.25 -14.23 -4.30
C HIS A 361 -19.97 -14.45 -5.78
N TYR A 362 -18.72 -14.29 -6.24
CA TYR A 362 -18.39 -14.54 -7.64
C TYR A 362 -18.75 -15.97 -8.07
N ALA A 363 -18.47 -16.95 -7.20
CA ALA A 363 -18.75 -18.35 -7.49
C ALA A 363 -20.25 -18.67 -7.47
N LEU A 364 -21.02 -18.09 -6.56
CA LEU A 364 -22.47 -18.29 -6.50
C LEU A 364 -23.20 -17.70 -7.71
N THR A 365 -22.61 -16.66 -8.30
CA THR A 365 -23.34 -15.77 -9.18
C THR A 365 -22.97 -15.93 -10.65
N TRP A 366 -21.72 -16.30 -10.95
CA TRP A 366 -21.24 -16.44 -12.33
C TRP A 366 -20.68 -17.83 -12.64
N ASP A 367 -19.83 -18.37 -11.77
CA ASP A 367 -19.16 -19.65 -12.03
C ASP A 367 -18.90 -20.42 -10.74
N HIS A 368 -19.71 -21.45 -10.48
CA HIS A 368 -19.60 -22.27 -9.27
C HIS A 368 -18.24 -22.96 -9.12
N SER A 369 -17.49 -23.16 -10.20
CA SER A 369 -16.13 -23.72 -10.17
C SER A 369 -15.05 -22.69 -9.81
N ALA A 370 -15.38 -21.40 -9.87
CA ALA A 370 -14.45 -20.29 -9.65
C ALA A 370 -14.13 -20.00 -8.17
N LEU A 371 -14.75 -20.70 -7.21
CA LEU A 371 -14.53 -20.47 -5.78
C LEU A 371 -13.05 -20.61 -5.38
N PHE A 372 -12.34 -21.53 -6.02
CA PHE A 372 -10.93 -21.84 -5.76
C PHE A 372 -9.97 -21.47 -6.91
N ALA A 373 -10.50 -20.92 -8.01
CA ALA A 373 -9.68 -20.52 -9.15
C ALA A 373 -9.11 -19.11 -8.94
N LEU A 374 -7.79 -18.95 -8.88
CA LEU A 374 -7.16 -17.64 -8.67
C LEU A 374 -7.22 -16.72 -9.90
N ASN A 375 -7.44 -17.28 -11.09
CA ASN A 375 -7.44 -16.56 -12.38
C ASN A 375 -8.82 -16.04 -12.81
N THR A 376 -9.85 -16.23 -11.97
CA THR A 376 -11.21 -15.78 -12.25
C THR A 376 -11.46 -14.41 -11.62
N GLY A 377 -12.54 -13.75 -12.04
CA GLY A 377 -12.91 -12.44 -11.51
C GLY A 377 -13.15 -12.45 -9.99
N LEU A 378 -13.01 -11.28 -9.37
CA LEU A 378 -13.43 -11.03 -8.00
C LEU A 378 -14.71 -10.20 -8.03
N SER A 379 -15.73 -10.60 -7.28
CA SER A 379 -16.94 -9.79 -7.15
C SER A 379 -16.72 -8.72 -6.09
N PHE A 380 -16.79 -7.45 -6.48
CA PHE A 380 -16.72 -6.33 -5.53
C PHE A 380 -17.82 -6.42 -4.45
N GLN A 381 -19.03 -6.81 -4.86
CA GLN A 381 -20.22 -6.93 -4.02
C GLN A 381 -20.01 -7.92 -2.88
N GLY A 382 -19.50 -9.11 -3.20
CA GLY A 382 -19.12 -10.09 -2.20
C GLY A 382 -18.01 -9.60 -1.28
N GLY A 383 -17.06 -8.81 -1.80
CA GLY A 383 -15.97 -8.30 -1.00
C GLY A 383 -16.35 -7.24 0.02
N LEU A 384 -17.29 -6.36 -0.33
CA LEU A 384 -17.83 -5.41 0.63
C LEU A 384 -18.57 -6.13 1.77
N ILE A 385 -19.45 -7.08 1.43
CA ILE A 385 -20.22 -7.85 2.40
C ILE A 385 -19.29 -8.68 3.30
N GLY A 386 -18.36 -9.42 2.70
CA GLY A 386 -17.41 -10.25 3.43
C GLY A 386 -16.49 -9.44 4.35
N GLY A 387 -16.05 -8.25 3.91
CA GLY A 387 -15.25 -7.34 4.73
C GLY A 387 -16.03 -6.79 5.93
N ILE A 388 -17.29 -6.40 5.75
CA ILE A 388 -18.17 -5.92 6.83
C ILE A 388 -18.44 -7.05 7.85
N ILE A 389 -18.72 -8.27 7.38
CA ILE A 389 -18.95 -9.43 8.26
C ILE A 389 -17.69 -9.72 9.08
N ALA A 390 -16.52 -9.82 8.44
CA ALA A 390 -15.28 -10.16 9.13
C ALA A 390 -14.88 -9.10 10.17
N THR A 391 -15.00 -7.81 9.84
CA THR A 391 -14.72 -6.72 10.78
C THR A 391 -15.73 -6.66 11.92
N THR A 392 -16.99 -6.98 11.67
CA THR A 392 -18.03 -7.10 12.70
C THR A 392 -17.75 -8.24 13.66
N VAL A 393 -17.39 -9.42 13.14
CA VAL A 393 -17.02 -10.59 13.95
C VAL A 393 -15.81 -10.28 14.82
N TYR A 394 -14.75 -9.72 14.23
CA TYR A 394 -13.56 -9.30 14.98
C TYR A 394 -13.90 -8.31 16.09
N THR A 395 -14.65 -7.25 15.76
CA THR A 395 -14.99 -6.21 16.75
C THR A 395 -15.87 -6.74 17.87
N ARG A 396 -16.86 -7.58 17.56
CA ARG A 396 -17.82 -8.09 18.54
C ARG A 396 -17.23 -9.20 19.42
N TYR A 397 -16.53 -10.14 18.82
CA TYR A 397 -16.11 -11.37 19.52
C TYR A 397 -14.65 -11.35 19.99
N TRP A 398 -13.76 -10.65 19.29
CA TRP A 398 -12.33 -10.60 19.66
C TRP A 398 -12.00 -9.35 20.46
N CYS A 399 -12.52 -8.19 20.06
CA CYS A 399 -12.30 -6.93 20.77
C CYS A 399 -13.31 -6.70 21.91
N HIS A 400 -14.43 -7.43 21.93
CA HIS A 400 -15.56 -7.21 22.83
C HIS A 400 -16.07 -5.75 22.83
N GLU A 401 -16.05 -5.11 21.67
CA GLU A 401 -16.47 -3.72 21.47
C GLU A 401 -17.83 -3.60 20.75
N SER A 402 -18.41 -2.41 20.79
CA SER A 402 -19.69 -2.14 20.11
C SER A 402 -19.48 -1.98 18.60
N VAL A 403 -20.16 -2.82 17.81
CA VAL A 403 -20.17 -2.78 16.34
C VAL A 403 -20.66 -1.41 15.83
N GLY A 404 -21.67 -0.82 16.48
CA GLY A 404 -22.17 0.49 16.08
C GLY A 404 -21.12 1.59 16.25
N LYS A 405 -20.24 1.52 17.27
CA LYS A 405 -19.15 2.49 17.44
C LYS A 405 -18.10 2.36 16.33
N MET A 406 -17.83 1.13 15.90
CA MET A 406 -16.95 0.86 14.76
C MET A 406 -17.58 1.40 13.46
N LEU A 407 -18.87 1.13 13.21
CA LEU A 407 -19.55 1.60 12.00
C LEU A 407 -19.68 3.13 11.96
N ASP A 408 -19.93 3.79 13.09
CA ASP A 408 -19.95 5.25 13.17
C ASP A 408 -18.59 5.87 12.85
N MET A 409 -17.52 5.20 13.26
CA MET A 409 -16.15 5.62 12.97
C MET A 409 -15.82 5.42 11.49
N LEU A 410 -16.25 4.30 10.90
CA LEU A 410 -15.99 3.98 9.50
C LEU A 410 -16.84 4.80 8.53
N ALA A 411 -18.05 5.22 8.89
CA ALA A 411 -18.98 5.93 8.01
C ALA A 411 -18.37 7.10 7.22
N PRO A 412 -17.75 8.13 7.84
CA PRO A 412 -17.11 9.21 7.08
C PRO A 412 -15.88 8.74 6.28
N LEU A 413 -15.18 7.71 6.74
CA LEU A 413 -13.98 7.18 6.08
C LEU A 413 -14.34 6.40 4.81
N LEU A 414 -15.43 5.64 4.84
CA LEU A 414 -15.97 4.92 3.69
C LEU A 414 -16.39 5.91 2.59
N MET A 415 -17.09 6.98 2.95
CA MET A 415 -17.50 8.02 2.00
C MET A 415 -16.30 8.80 1.43
N LEU A 416 -15.29 9.08 2.26
CA LEU A 416 -14.05 9.69 1.81
C LEU A 416 -13.27 8.78 0.85
N GLY A 417 -13.17 7.49 1.18
CA GLY A 417 -12.55 6.49 0.33
C GLY A 417 -13.27 6.35 -1.01
N HIS A 418 -14.60 6.33 -0.99
CA HIS A 418 -15.45 6.31 -2.19
C HIS A 418 -15.23 7.56 -3.06
N ALA A 419 -15.17 8.75 -2.45
CA ALA A 419 -14.90 9.99 -3.18
C ALA A 419 -13.52 9.96 -3.88
N ILE A 420 -12.46 9.61 -3.16
CA ILE A 420 -11.10 9.56 -3.73
C ILE A 420 -10.99 8.44 -4.77
N GLY A 421 -11.65 7.30 -4.55
CA GLY A 421 -11.68 6.16 -5.47
C GLY A 421 -12.40 6.44 -6.79
N ASN A 422 -13.36 7.37 -6.79
CA ASN A 422 -14.08 7.80 -7.99
C ASN A 422 -13.40 8.93 -8.76
N PHE A 423 -12.40 9.59 -8.18
CA PHE A 423 -11.64 10.65 -8.86
C PHE A 423 -11.03 10.20 -10.19
N PRO A 424 -10.36 9.03 -10.30
CA PRO A 424 -9.89 8.52 -11.59
C PRO A 424 -11.03 8.24 -12.55
N LEU A 425 -12.16 7.71 -12.09
CA LEU A 425 -13.32 7.41 -12.95
C LEU A 425 -13.96 8.69 -13.52
N SER A 426 -13.70 9.85 -12.92
CA SER A 426 -14.10 11.15 -13.48
C SER A 426 -13.19 11.66 -14.60
N LEU A 427 -11.96 11.13 -14.69
CA LEU A 427 -10.92 11.52 -15.65
C LEU A 427 -10.58 10.43 -16.68
N LEU A 428 -10.94 9.18 -16.35
CA LEU A 428 -10.63 7.97 -17.08
C LEU A 428 -11.87 7.10 -17.20
N PRO A 429 -11.94 6.30 -18.26
CA PRO A 429 -13.16 5.63 -18.58
C PRO A 429 -13.52 4.45 -17.69
N CYS A 430 -14.83 4.29 -17.53
CA CYS A 430 -15.58 3.19 -16.94
C CYS A 430 -14.79 1.87 -16.88
N PHE A 431 -14.38 1.46 -15.69
CA PHE A 431 -13.84 0.14 -15.43
C PHE A 431 -14.99 -0.77 -14.98
N PRO A 432 -15.51 -1.69 -15.82
CA PRO A 432 -16.17 -2.86 -15.27
C PRO A 432 -15.07 -3.70 -14.59
N PHE A 433 -15.34 -4.19 -13.39
CA PHE A 433 -14.54 -5.24 -12.73
C PHE A 433 -14.62 -6.54 -13.56
N ARG A 434 -13.95 -6.57 -14.73
CA ARG A 434 -13.92 -7.71 -15.64
C ARG A 434 -12.47 -8.08 -15.91
N ILE A 435 -11.87 -8.81 -14.96
CA ILE A 435 -10.66 -9.58 -15.25
C ILE A 435 -11.14 -10.98 -15.62
N ALA A 436 -11.38 -11.19 -16.92
CA ALA A 436 -11.39 -12.51 -17.52
C ALA A 436 -10.80 -12.39 -18.93
N PRO A 437 -9.65 -13.00 -19.22
CA PRO A 437 -9.19 -13.17 -20.59
C PRO A 437 -10.04 -14.26 -21.24
N SER A 438 -10.44 -14.03 -22.49
CA SER A 438 -11.25 -14.90 -23.36
C SER A 438 -12.75 -14.98 -23.03
N LEU A 439 -13.55 -14.35 -23.89
CA LEU A 439 -14.80 -14.91 -24.43
C LEU A 439 -15.30 -13.92 -25.49
N ASN A 440 -15.11 -14.29 -26.76
CA ASN A 440 -15.66 -13.63 -27.96
C ASN A 440 -17.19 -13.81 -28.01
N GLY A 441 -17.90 -13.32 -27.01
CA GLY A 441 -19.35 -13.42 -26.92
C GLY A 441 -19.96 -12.04 -26.69
N VAL A 442 -20.68 -11.54 -27.70
CA VAL A 442 -21.64 -10.45 -27.57
C VAL A 442 -22.70 -10.90 -26.57
N PHE A 443 -22.55 -10.49 -25.30
CA PHE A 443 -23.60 -10.65 -24.29
C PHE A 443 -24.30 -9.31 -24.11
N SER A 444 -25.59 -9.30 -24.41
CA SER A 444 -26.43 -8.11 -24.36
C SER A 444 -26.60 -7.62 -22.92
N ALA A 445 -26.80 -6.31 -22.77
CA ALA A 445 -26.97 -5.57 -21.52
C ALA A 445 -28.13 -6.07 -20.61
N ARG A 446 -28.89 -7.10 -21.00
CA ARG A 446 -30.07 -7.59 -20.27
C ARG A 446 -29.77 -8.51 -19.08
N THR A 447 -28.63 -9.20 -19.02
CA THR A 447 -28.37 -10.20 -17.96
C THR A 447 -27.45 -9.73 -16.83
N ALA A 448 -26.82 -8.56 -16.95
CA ALA A 448 -25.98 -7.98 -15.90
C ALA A 448 -26.77 -7.22 -14.81
N GLY A 449 -28.08 -7.01 -15.00
CA GLY A 449 -28.89 -6.10 -14.19
C GLY A 449 -29.55 -6.66 -12.93
N GLN A 450 -29.38 -7.95 -12.60
CA GLN A 450 -30.20 -8.60 -11.54
C GLN A 450 -29.41 -9.20 -10.36
N GLN A 451 -28.34 -8.58 -9.88
CA GLN A 451 -27.52 -9.18 -8.81
C GLN A 451 -27.25 -8.20 -7.66
N ILE A 452 -27.88 -8.49 -6.52
CA ILE A 452 -27.89 -7.80 -5.22
C ILE A 452 -27.78 -6.26 -5.32
N VAL A 453 -28.94 -5.65 -5.58
CA VAL A 453 -29.16 -4.22 -5.79
C VAL A 453 -28.45 -3.32 -4.76
N ILE A 454 -28.42 -3.72 -3.49
CA ILE A 454 -27.82 -2.93 -2.39
C ILE A 454 -26.30 -2.78 -2.54
N ALA A 455 -25.60 -3.79 -3.03
CA ALA A 455 -24.15 -3.78 -3.16
C ALA A 455 -23.68 -3.08 -4.45
N ALA A 456 -24.42 -3.24 -5.55
CA ALA A 456 -24.21 -2.51 -6.81
C ALA A 456 -24.48 -1.00 -6.65
N PHE A 457 -25.45 -0.65 -5.80
CA PHE A 457 -25.73 0.73 -5.40
C PHE A 457 -24.59 1.39 -4.60
N LEU A 458 -23.89 0.60 -3.77
CA LEU A 458 -22.75 1.06 -2.95
C LEU A 458 -21.44 1.11 -3.75
N SER A 459 -21.29 0.28 -4.78
CA SER A 459 -20.10 0.22 -5.64
C SER A 459 -20.05 1.31 -6.70
N GLY A 460 -21.21 1.85 -7.10
CA GLY A 460 -21.28 2.81 -8.19
C GLY A 460 -20.72 2.22 -9.47
N ASP A 461 -21.31 1.12 -9.95
CA ASP A 461 -20.87 0.44 -11.17
C ASP A 461 -20.76 1.46 -12.31
N GLY A 462 -19.52 1.81 -12.64
CA GLY A 462 -19.19 2.99 -13.41
C GLY A 462 -19.60 2.84 -14.86
N CYS A 463 -20.70 3.49 -15.22
CA CYS A 463 -21.05 3.83 -16.59
C CYS A 463 -21.42 5.31 -16.62
N TYR A 464 -21.03 5.99 -17.70
CA TYR A 464 -21.47 7.34 -17.97
C TYR A 464 -23.00 7.40 -18.03
N GLY A 465 -23.55 8.58 -17.77
CA GLY A 465 -24.99 8.79 -17.88
C GLY A 465 -25.48 8.80 -19.33
N TYR A 466 -26.77 9.05 -19.51
CA TYR A 466 -27.34 9.14 -20.85
C TYR A 466 -26.80 10.35 -21.65
N PRO A 467 -26.86 10.32 -23.00
CA PRO A 467 -26.42 11.43 -23.85
C PRO A 467 -27.17 12.74 -23.54
N THR A 468 -26.46 13.85 -23.49
CA THR A 468 -27.01 15.12 -23.00
C THR A 468 -26.30 16.31 -23.63
N GLU A 469 -26.99 17.46 -23.66
CA GLU A 469 -26.48 18.71 -24.24
C GLU A 469 -26.09 19.75 -23.17
N VAL A 470 -26.04 19.35 -21.89
CA VAL A 470 -25.67 20.28 -20.82
C VAL A 470 -24.24 20.82 -21.01
N PRO A 471 -23.94 22.06 -20.57
CA PRO A 471 -22.64 22.71 -20.84
C PRO A 471 -21.40 21.97 -20.31
N TRP A 472 -21.57 21.06 -19.36
CA TRP A 472 -20.50 20.26 -18.75
C TRP A 472 -20.56 18.77 -19.16
N ALA A 473 -21.33 18.44 -20.21
CA ALA A 473 -21.35 17.10 -20.79
C ALA A 473 -19.94 16.74 -21.30
N MET A 474 -19.56 15.47 -21.12
CA MET A 474 -18.22 15.00 -21.47
C MET A 474 -18.32 13.85 -22.47
N SER A 475 -17.42 13.82 -23.45
CA SER A 475 -17.22 12.68 -24.34
C SER A 475 -15.99 11.88 -23.91
N PHE A 476 -16.01 10.58 -24.16
CA PHE A 476 -14.96 9.65 -23.72
C PHE A 476 -14.49 8.80 -24.91
N PRO A 477 -13.76 9.39 -25.87
CA PRO A 477 -13.32 8.72 -27.10
C PRO A 477 -12.37 7.53 -26.83
N ASN A 478 -11.57 7.61 -25.76
CA ASN A 478 -10.62 6.56 -25.37
C ASN A 478 -11.21 5.62 -24.30
N GLY A 479 -12.54 5.52 -24.25
CA GLY A 479 -13.29 4.72 -23.30
C GLY A 479 -13.08 3.21 -23.44
N LEU A 480 -13.29 2.43 -22.36
CA LEU A 480 -13.50 0.97 -22.49
C LEU A 480 -14.76 0.69 -23.32
N VAL A 481 -15.77 1.55 -23.18
CA VAL A 481 -16.85 1.74 -24.16
C VAL A 481 -16.69 3.18 -24.69
N PRO A 482 -16.02 3.37 -25.83
CA PRO A 482 -15.83 4.69 -26.43
C PRO A 482 -17.16 5.37 -26.70
N THR A 483 -17.32 6.62 -26.26
CA THR A 483 -18.44 7.47 -26.67
C THR A 483 -17.94 8.80 -27.18
N LEU A 484 -18.32 9.13 -28.42
CA LEU A 484 -18.10 10.46 -29.00
C LEU A 484 -19.27 11.41 -28.68
N THR A 485 -20.43 10.87 -28.31
CA THR A 485 -21.57 11.68 -27.89
C THR A 485 -21.34 12.18 -26.46
N PRO A 486 -21.55 13.49 -26.21
CA PRO A 486 -21.49 14.02 -24.86
C PRO A 486 -22.54 13.37 -23.96
N VAL A 487 -22.10 12.91 -22.79
CA VAL A 487 -22.90 12.19 -21.79
C VAL A 487 -22.75 12.84 -20.41
N HIS A 488 -23.68 12.57 -19.50
CA HIS A 488 -23.54 13.02 -18.12
C HIS A 488 -22.33 12.33 -17.44
N PRO A 489 -21.37 13.09 -16.86
CA PRO A 489 -20.23 12.51 -16.15
C PRO A 489 -20.61 12.07 -14.74
N THR A 490 -21.47 11.05 -14.64
CA THR A 490 -21.97 10.50 -13.36
C THR A 490 -20.87 10.11 -12.35
N PRO A 491 -19.66 9.64 -12.72
CA PRO A 491 -18.59 9.40 -11.75
C PRO A 491 -18.11 10.69 -11.06
N LEU A 492 -18.14 11.82 -11.76
CA LEU A 492 -17.81 13.13 -11.18
C LEU A 492 -18.89 13.55 -10.17
N TYR A 493 -20.16 13.32 -10.49
CA TYR A 493 -21.26 13.58 -9.56
C TYR A 493 -21.11 12.75 -8.29
N GLU A 494 -20.79 11.46 -8.41
CA GLU A 494 -20.56 10.56 -7.28
C GLU A 494 -19.36 10.94 -6.42
N MET A 495 -18.27 11.38 -7.04
CA MET A 495 -17.11 11.90 -6.33
C MET A 495 -17.49 13.12 -5.48
N VAL A 496 -18.19 14.09 -6.08
CA VAL A 496 -18.58 15.34 -5.42
C VAL A 496 -19.59 15.08 -4.30
N THR A 497 -20.61 14.26 -4.56
CA THR A 497 -21.62 13.94 -3.55
C THR A 497 -21.03 13.11 -2.41
N SER A 498 -20.25 12.06 -2.70
CA SER A 498 -19.59 11.26 -1.66
C SER A 498 -18.61 12.08 -0.83
N GLY A 499 -17.86 12.99 -1.47
CA GLY A 499 -16.98 13.94 -0.79
C GLY A 499 -17.74 14.92 0.11
N SER A 500 -18.91 15.39 -0.35
CA SER A 500 -19.79 16.26 0.42
C SER A 500 -20.40 15.54 1.62
N VAL A 501 -20.87 14.30 1.44
CA VAL A 501 -21.36 13.45 2.54
C VAL A 501 -20.23 13.19 3.55
N ALA A 502 -19.03 12.83 3.08
CA ALA A 502 -17.87 12.64 3.94
C ALA A 502 -17.56 13.91 4.74
N ALA A 503 -17.60 15.10 4.12
CA ALA A 503 -17.37 16.38 4.80
C ALA A 503 -18.45 16.70 5.86
N ILE A 504 -19.73 16.45 5.55
CA ILE A 504 -20.84 16.65 6.50
C ILE A 504 -20.69 15.72 7.71
N LEU A 505 -20.46 14.44 7.47
CA LEU A 505 -20.22 13.45 8.53
C LEU A 505 -18.99 13.83 9.35
N TRP A 506 -17.91 14.20 8.67
CA TRP A 506 -16.69 14.65 9.33
C TRP A 506 -16.97 15.85 10.23
N TRP A 507 -17.69 16.87 9.76
CA TRP A 507 -18.03 18.05 10.56
C TRP A 507 -18.94 17.71 11.76
N ARG A 508 -19.90 16.80 11.60
CA ARG A 508 -20.82 16.37 12.66
C ARG A 508 -20.24 15.36 13.64
N ARG A 509 -19.02 14.85 13.40
CA ARG A 509 -18.42 13.79 14.25
C ARG A 509 -18.06 14.32 15.65
N LYS A 510 -18.91 13.99 16.63
CA LYS A 510 -18.66 14.23 18.05
C LYS A 510 -18.08 12.98 18.70
N LYS A 511 -17.25 13.17 19.73
CA LYS A 511 -16.64 12.06 20.48
C LYS A 511 -17.72 11.22 21.17
N ASP A 512 -18.64 11.91 21.84
CA ASP A 512 -19.69 11.34 22.69
C ASP A 512 -21.06 11.29 22.01
N ALA A 513 -21.10 11.26 20.68
CA ALA A 513 -22.35 11.07 19.96
C ALA A 513 -22.98 9.70 20.31
N PRO A 514 -24.31 9.59 20.36
CA PRO A 514 -24.99 8.30 20.46
C PRO A 514 -24.49 7.33 19.39
N THR A 515 -24.36 6.06 19.76
CA THR A 515 -23.96 5.01 18.80
C THR A 515 -24.99 4.91 17.67
N TRP A 516 -24.54 4.73 16.44
CA TRP A 516 -25.31 4.71 15.18
C TRP A 516 -25.65 6.08 14.57
N THR A 517 -25.27 7.20 15.21
CA THR A 517 -25.58 8.53 14.68
C THR A 517 -24.94 8.78 13.31
N GLN A 518 -23.65 8.47 13.17
CA GLN A 518 -22.89 8.73 11.94
C GLN A 518 -23.27 7.73 10.85
N THR A 519 -23.49 6.47 11.20
CA THR A 519 -23.98 5.46 10.25
C THR A 519 -25.37 5.83 9.73
N SER A 520 -26.27 6.27 10.60
CA SER A 520 -27.61 6.74 10.20
C SER A 520 -27.56 7.94 9.25
N ASP A 521 -26.80 8.98 9.63
CA ASP A 521 -26.59 10.15 8.78
C ASP A 521 -26.01 9.75 7.41
N MET A 522 -25.07 8.80 7.38
CA MET A 522 -24.49 8.28 6.15
C MET A 522 -25.54 7.59 5.28
N LEU A 523 -26.37 6.70 5.85
CA LEU A 523 -27.41 5.97 5.10
C LEU A 523 -28.41 6.93 4.47
N MET A 524 -28.87 7.94 5.20
CA MET A 524 -29.79 8.94 4.68
C MET A 524 -29.17 9.80 3.58
N LEU A 525 -27.98 10.34 3.81
CA LEU A 525 -27.32 11.22 2.84
C LEU A 525 -26.86 10.45 1.59
N LEU A 526 -26.36 9.23 1.77
CA LEU A 526 -25.99 8.36 0.66
C LEU A 526 -27.22 7.95 -0.16
N GLY A 527 -28.30 7.52 0.49
CA GLY A 527 -29.55 7.18 -0.19
C GLY A 527 -30.11 8.38 -0.96
N LEU A 528 -30.15 9.56 -0.35
CA LEU A 528 -30.62 10.78 -1.01
C LEU A 528 -29.77 11.15 -2.24
N THR A 529 -28.44 11.20 -2.08
CA THR A 529 -27.55 11.58 -3.18
C THR A 529 -27.58 10.58 -4.32
N ARG A 530 -27.63 9.28 -4.01
CA ARG A 530 -27.71 8.22 -5.00
C ARG A 530 -29.04 8.21 -5.76
N PHE A 531 -30.17 8.50 -5.10
CA PHE A 531 -31.48 8.59 -5.75
C PHE A 531 -31.46 9.56 -6.96
N PHE A 532 -30.85 10.73 -6.78
CA PHE A 532 -30.74 11.75 -7.83
C PHE A 532 -29.66 11.43 -8.88
N ILE A 533 -28.53 10.86 -8.48
CA ILE A 533 -27.48 10.48 -9.45
C ILE A 533 -28.00 9.43 -10.43
N GLU A 534 -28.90 8.59 -9.95
CA GLU A 534 -29.49 7.50 -10.70
C GLU A 534 -30.42 7.97 -11.83
N ASP A 535 -31.04 9.14 -11.71
CA ASP A 535 -31.83 9.75 -12.79
C ASP A 535 -30.98 10.01 -14.04
N PHE A 536 -29.67 10.21 -13.87
CA PHE A 536 -28.75 10.46 -14.97
C PHE A 536 -28.25 9.17 -15.63
N ARG A 537 -28.60 7.98 -15.14
CA ARG A 537 -28.09 6.68 -15.62
C ARG A 537 -29.12 5.94 -16.49
N THR A 538 -28.64 5.06 -17.37
CA THR A 538 -29.45 4.41 -18.44
C THR A 538 -30.17 3.13 -17.98
N TYR A 539 -30.66 3.05 -16.75
CA TYR A 539 -31.34 1.83 -16.29
C TYR A 539 -32.82 1.85 -16.63
N GLU A 540 -33.33 0.69 -17.05
CA GLU A 540 -34.76 0.52 -17.29
C GLU A 540 -35.53 0.58 -15.94
N PRO A 541 -36.69 1.25 -15.89
CA PRO A 541 -37.56 1.24 -14.73
C PRO A 541 -37.99 -0.19 -14.36
N VAL A 542 -38.27 -0.43 -13.08
CA VAL A 542 -38.84 -1.72 -12.65
C VAL A 542 -40.25 -1.84 -13.22
N GLU A 543 -40.62 -3.02 -13.71
CA GLU A 543 -41.95 -3.29 -14.26
C GLU A 543 -43.05 -2.85 -13.27
N GLY A 544 -43.91 -1.92 -13.70
CA GLY A 544 -44.99 -1.33 -12.87
C GLY A 544 -44.61 -0.08 -12.06
N PHE A 545 -43.35 0.36 -12.07
CA PHE A 545 -42.89 1.58 -11.38
C PHE A 545 -42.19 2.55 -12.34
N SER A 546 -42.29 3.85 -12.07
CA SER A 546 -41.56 4.90 -12.80
C SER A 546 -40.11 5.09 -12.32
N ILE A 547 -39.69 4.31 -11.32
CA ILE A 547 -38.36 4.38 -10.71
C ILE A 547 -37.59 3.10 -10.97
N ASN A 548 -36.26 3.21 -11.07
CA ASN A 548 -35.40 2.05 -11.28
C ASN A 548 -35.09 1.32 -9.95
N GLN A 549 -34.50 0.12 -10.07
CA GLN A 549 -34.23 -0.75 -8.93
C GLN A 549 -33.27 -0.12 -7.91
N TYR A 550 -32.32 0.69 -8.39
CA TYR A 550 -31.34 1.40 -7.56
C TYR A 550 -31.99 2.54 -6.76
N GLN A 551 -32.94 3.26 -7.34
CA GLN A 551 -33.74 4.26 -6.63
C GLN A 551 -34.57 3.65 -5.50
N ILE A 552 -35.10 2.44 -5.69
CA ILE A 552 -35.81 1.70 -4.62
C ILE A 552 -34.85 1.40 -3.45
N VAL A 553 -33.63 0.96 -3.74
CA VAL A 553 -32.60 0.77 -2.71
C VAL A 553 -32.25 2.08 -2.02
N ALA A 554 -32.13 3.18 -2.78
CA ALA A 554 -31.87 4.50 -2.25
C ALA A 554 -32.90 4.90 -1.19
N VAL A 555 -34.19 4.72 -1.52
CA VAL A 555 -35.30 4.94 -0.59
C VAL A 555 -35.19 4.04 0.63
N GLY A 556 -34.86 2.75 0.44
CA GLY A 556 -34.63 1.81 1.53
C GLY A 556 -33.52 2.25 2.50
N LEU A 557 -32.41 2.79 2.00
CA LEU A 557 -31.33 3.32 2.85
C LEU A 557 -31.77 4.56 3.62
N VAL A 558 -32.52 5.47 2.97
CA VAL A 558 -33.07 6.66 3.64
C VAL A 558 -34.00 6.25 4.77
N LEU A 559 -34.90 5.29 4.53
CA LEU A 559 -35.82 4.78 5.54
C LEU A 559 -35.08 4.07 6.68
N ALA A 560 -34.08 3.25 6.38
CA ALA A 560 -33.26 2.59 7.39
C ALA A 560 -32.54 3.60 8.30
N GLY A 561 -31.93 4.64 7.71
CA GLY A 561 -31.33 5.72 8.48
C GLY A 561 -32.36 6.50 9.30
N ALA A 562 -33.52 6.83 8.73
CA ALA A 562 -34.58 7.53 9.45
C ALA A 562 -35.11 6.72 10.64
N VAL A 563 -35.28 5.40 10.49
CA VAL A 563 -35.66 4.50 11.59
C VAL A 563 -34.59 4.49 12.67
N ILE A 564 -33.30 4.40 12.32
CA ILE A 564 -32.21 4.47 13.31
C ILE A 564 -32.26 5.80 14.06
N HIS A 565 -32.39 6.93 13.35
CA HIS A 565 -32.53 8.26 13.99
C HIS A 565 -33.74 8.33 14.92
N TRP A 566 -34.88 7.78 14.50
CA TRP A 566 -36.08 7.72 15.34
C TRP A 566 -35.85 6.90 16.60
N THR A 567 -35.19 5.74 16.52
CA THR A 567 -34.84 4.94 17.71
C THR A 567 -33.85 5.64 18.63
N LEU A 568 -32.97 6.49 18.11
CA LEU A 568 -32.05 7.30 18.91
C LEU A 568 -32.75 8.47 19.62
N ALA A 569 -33.85 8.96 19.05
CA ALA A 569 -34.64 10.06 19.60
C ALA A 569 -35.64 9.62 20.68
N GLN A 570 -35.94 8.31 20.78
CA GLN A 570 -36.84 7.81 21.83
C GLN A 570 -36.17 7.94 23.21
N PRO A 571 -36.89 8.41 24.24
CA PRO A 571 -36.38 8.46 25.60
C PRO A 571 -36.08 7.04 26.07
N LYS A 572 -34.87 6.82 26.60
CA LYS A 572 -34.52 5.55 27.22
C LYS A 572 -35.37 5.38 28.49
N ALA A 573 -36.20 4.33 28.54
CA ALA A 573 -36.96 3.98 29.73
C ALA A 573 -36.02 3.88 30.94
N THR A 574 -36.41 4.47 32.05
CA THR A 574 -35.61 4.37 33.28
C THR A 574 -35.70 2.94 33.83
N PRO A 575 -34.66 2.42 34.52
CA PRO A 575 -34.68 1.05 35.06
C PRO A 575 -35.89 0.76 35.98
N ALA A 576 -36.50 1.80 36.56
CA ALA A 576 -37.70 1.69 37.38
C ALA A 576 -38.96 1.31 36.57
N GLU A 577 -39.06 1.71 35.30
CA GLU A 577 -40.22 1.43 34.44
C GLU A 577 -40.17 0.04 33.80
N ALA A 578 -38.98 -0.56 33.68
CA ALA A 578 -38.82 -1.92 33.17
C ALA A 578 -39.34 -3.00 34.16
N SER A 579 -39.24 -2.76 35.47
CA SER A 579 -39.76 -3.69 36.48
C SER A 579 -41.28 -3.74 36.59
N LYS A 580 -41.99 -2.72 36.07
CA LYS A 580 -43.46 -2.64 36.09
C LYS A 580 -44.14 -3.30 34.88
N LYS A 581 -43.36 -3.89 33.97
CA LYS A 581 -43.87 -4.51 32.74
C LYS A 581 -43.87 -6.04 32.78
N ASP A 582 -43.29 -6.62 33.82
CA ASP A 582 -43.20 -8.08 34.04
C ASP A 582 -44.10 -8.55 35.22
N ASP A 583 -44.90 -7.65 35.80
CA ASP A 583 -46.05 -7.93 36.69
C ASP A 583 -47.35 -7.58 35.94
#